data_AF-A0A158CZM0-F1
#
_entry.id   AF-A0A158CZM0-F1
#
_cell.length_a   1.000
_cell.length_b   1.000
_cell.length_c   1.000
_cell.angle_alpha   90.00
_cell.angle_beta   90.00
_cell.angle_gamma   90.00
#
_symmetry.space_group_name_H-M   'P 1'
#
loop_
_entity.id
_entity.type
_entity.pdbx_description
1 polymer ?
#
loop_
_entity_poly.entity_id
_entity_poly.type
_entity_poly.pdbx_seq_one_letter_code
_entity_poly.pdbx_strand_id
1 'polypeptide(L)'
;MHAMLVSRAASHVASAMRPEGRNEALAEGIAEVIAHCGHASLGLFLAAVWHWLDERGYHEAADAVQHYIESGTMPAVKATPKPARRRDARI
;
A
#
# COMPACT_ATOMS: atom_id res chain seq x y z
N MET A 1 10.72 -11.33 5.95
CA MET A 1 9.82 -10.39 5.24
C MET A 1 8.88 -11.18 4.32
N HIS A 2 7.57 -10.94 4.38
CA HIS A 2 6.58 -11.75 3.65
C HIS A 2 6.53 -11.36 2.16
N ALA A 3 7.25 -12.10 1.31
CA ALA A 3 7.39 -11.80 -0.13
C ALA A 3 6.04 -11.67 -0.88
N MET A 4 5.00 -12.38 -0.44
CA MET A 4 3.65 -12.26 -0.99
C MET A 4 2.99 -10.91 -0.68
N LEU A 5 3.17 -10.36 0.54
CA LEU A 5 2.62 -9.05 0.91
C LEU A 5 3.26 -7.95 0.07
N VAL A 6 4.58 -8.02 -0.10
CA VAL A 6 5.34 -7.07 -0.93
C VAL A 6 4.89 -7.13 -2.38
N SER A 7 4.87 -8.34 -2.96
CA SER A 7 4.48 -8.52 -4.36
C SER A 7 3.05 -8.06 -4.62
N ARG A 8 2.12 -8.35 -3.71
CA ARG A 8 0.71 -7.92 -3.81
C ARG A 8 0.60 -6.40 -3.76
N ALA A 9 1.21 -5.76 -2.76
CA ALA A 9 1.15 -4.31 -2.61
C ALA A 9 1.82 -3.61 -3.80
N ALA A 10 3.02 -4.04 -4.20
CA ALA A 10 3.74 -3.45 -5.31
C ALA A 10 3.00 -3.63 -6.65
N SER A 11 2.39 -4.81 -6.87
CA SER A 11 1.53 -5.02 -8.05
C SER A 11 0.28 -4.12 -8.03
N HIS A 12 -0.33 -3.93 -6.85
CA HIS A 12 -1.48 -3.05 -6.70
C HIS A 12 -1.10 -1.59 -7.03
N VAL A 13 0.00 -1.10 -6.45
CA VAL A 13 0.53 0.24 -6.73
C VAL A 13 0.87 0.40 -8.22
N ALA A 14 1.56 -0.58 -8.82
CA ALA A 14 1.91 -0.54 -10.24
C ALA A 14 0.68 -0.51 -11.17
N SER A 15 -0.40 -1.18 -10.77
CA SER A 15 -1.65 -1.22 -11.55
C SER A 15 -2.47 0.09 -11.47
N ALA A 16 -2.19 0.95 -10.48
CA ALA A 16 -2.91 2.20 -10.31
C ALA A 16 -2.44 3.26 -11.33
N MET A 17 -3.33 3.60 -12.26
CA MET A 17 -3.06 4.56 -13.36
C MET A 17 -3.02 6.02 -12.91
N ARG A 18 -3.53 6.33 -11.71
CA ARG A 18 -3.60 7.70 -11.18
C ARG A 18 -2.79 7.83 -9.88
N PRO A 19 -2.18 8.99 -9.61
CA PRO A 19 -1.43 9.22 -8.37
C PRO A 19 -2.24 8.93 -7.11
N GLU A 20 -3.52 9.32 -7.08
CA GLU A 20 -4.39 9.06 -5.92
C GLU A 20 -4.61 7.56 -5.69
N GLY A 21 -4.77 6.79 -6.77
CA GLY A 21 -4.92 5.34 -6.69
C GLY A 21 -3.64 4.64 -6.20
N ARG A 22 -2.46 5.17 -6.57
CA ARG A 22 -1.16 4.67 -6.07
C ARG A 22 -1.05 4.89 -4.57
N ASN A 23 -1.46 6.07 -4.09
CA ASN A 23 -1.47 6.40 -2.67
C ASN A 23 -2.45 5.53 -1.89
N GLU A 24 -3.65 5.29 -2.41
CA GLU A 24 -4.63 4.38 -1.79
C GLU A 24 -4.09 2.95 -1.73
N ALA A 25 -3.55 2.42 -2.83
CA ALA A 25 -2.95 1.09 -2.88
C ALA A 25 -1.77 0.93 -1.91
N LEU A 26 -0.92 1.95 -1.80
CA LEU A 26 0.20 1.95 -0.86
C LEU A 26 -0.29 2.01 0.59
N ALA A 27 -1.30 2.85 0.89
CA ALA A 27 -1.87 2.97 2.21
C ALA A 27 -2.55 1.67 2.68
N GLU A 28 -3.21 0.95 1.78
CA GLU A 28 -3.75 -0.40 2.05
C GLU A 28 -2.64 -1.40 2.39
N GLY A 29 -1.56 -1.43 1.59
CA GLY A 29 -0.41 -2.29 1.86
C GLY A 29 0.28 -1.98 3.19
N ILE A 30 0.38 -0.69 3.55
CA ILE A 30 0.89 -0.23 4.84
C ILE A 30 0.00 -0.74 5.99
N ALA A 31 -1.33 -0.61 5.86
CA ALA A 31 -2.26 -1.12 6.87
C ALA A 31 -2.14 -2.64 7.03
N GLU A 32 -2.01 -3.39 5.93
CA GLU A 32 -1.84 -4.84 5.94
C GLU A 32 -0.53 -5.25 6.62
N VAL A 33 0.61 -4.61 6.31
CA VAL A 33 1.89 -4.96 6.93
C VAL A 33 1.94 -4.57 8.41
N ILE A 34 1.33 -3.45 8.81
CA ILE A 34 1.24 -3.06 10.22
C ILE A 34 0.41 -4.10 11.00
N ALA A 35 -0.72 -4.54 10.44
CA ALA A 35 -1.58 -5.53 11.07
C ALA A 35 -0.90 -6.91 11.23
N HIS A 36 -0.11 -7.33 10.25
CA HIS A 36 0.51 -8.68 10.25
C HIS A 36 1.91 -8.72 10.87
N CYS A 37 2.68 -7.63 10.79
CA CYS A 37 4.11 -7.62 11.11
C CYS A 37 4.51 -6.46 12.05
N GLY A 38 3.55 -5.61 12.43
CA GLY A 38 3.79 -4.45 13.30
C GLY A 38 4.53 -3.30 12.61
N HIS A 39 4.52 -2.13 13.27
CA HIS A 39 5.11 -0.89 12.76
C HIS A 39 6.62 -0.99 12.49
N ALA A 40 7.35 -1.81 13.25
CA ALA A 40 8.79 -2.01 13.07
C ALA A 40 9.15 -2.57 11.68
N SER A 41 8.20 -3.24 11.03
CA SER A 41 8.39 -3.84 9.69
C SER A 41 8.16 -2.86 8.54
N LEU A 42 7.67 -1.64 8.83
CA LEU A 42 7.25 -0.68 7.80
C LEU A 42 8.41 -0.18 6.92
N GLY A 43 9.56 0.13 7.52
CA GLY A 43 10.71 0.62 6.77
C GLY A 43 11.22 -0.41 5.75
N LEU A 44 11.35 -1.67 6.18
CA LEU A 44 11.72 -2.78 5.29
C LEU A 44 10.68 -3.00 4.19
N PHE A 45 9.39 -2.94 4.54
CA PHE A 45 8.28 -3.03 3.59
C PHE A 45 8.37 -2.00 2.48
N LEU A 46 8.49 -0.72 2.83
CA LEU A 46 8.55 0.37 1.86
C LEU A 46 9.78 0.23 0.95
N ALA A 47 10.95 -0.11 1.51
CA ALA A 47 12.17 -0.32 0.74
C ALA A 47 12.01 -1.45 -0.29
N ALA A 48 11.38 -2.56 0.08
CA ALA A 48 11.19 -3.66 -0.87
C ALA A 48 10.12 -3.38 -1.93
N VAL A 49 9.05 -2.64 -1.59
CA VAL A 49 8.05 -2.22 -2.58
C VAL A 49 8.70 -1.26 -3.59
N TRP A 50 9.49 -0.30 -3.11
CA TRP A 50 10.27 0.60 -3.96
C TRP A 50 11.19 -0.17 -4.91
N HIS A 51 12.01 -1.08 -4.36
CA HIS A 51 12.95 -1.89 -5.16
C HIS A 51 12.23 -2.75 -6.21
N TRP A 52 11.11 -3.39 -5.83
CA TRP A 52 10.32 -4.20 -6.75
C TRP A 52 9.76 -3.39 -7.93
N LEU A 53 9.35 -2.15 -7.68
CA LEU A 53 8.81 -1.24 -8.71
C LEU A 53 9.93 -0.76 -9.65
N ASP A 54 11.06 -0.38 -9.08
CA ASP A 54 12.22 0.12 -9.82
C ASP A 54 12.80 -0.95 -10.75
N GLU A 55 13.03 -2.16 -10.25
CA GLU A 55 13.54 -3.30 -11.04
C GLU A 55 12.66 -3.66 -12.24
N ARG A 56 11.37 -3.32 -12.19
CA ARG A 56 10.38 -3.62 -13.23
C ARG A 56 10.03 -2.41 -14.11
N GLY A 57 10.71 -1.27 -13.92
CA GLY A 57 10.52 -0.07 -14.72
C GLY A 57 9.26 0.74 -14.41
N TYR A 58 8.64 0.53 -13.24
CA TYR A 58 7.50 1.33 -12.79
C TYR A 58 7.95 2.62 -12.10
N HIS A 59 8.74 3.44 -12.81
CA HIS A 59 9.46 4.57 -12.21
C HIS A 59 8.54 5.59 -11.51
N GLU A 60 7.42 6.00 -12.11
CA GLU A 60 6.51 6.94 -11.43
C GLU A 60 5.91 6.38 -10.13
N ALA A 61 5.71 5.06 -10.06
CA ALA A 61 5.23 4.41 -8.86
C ALA A 61 6.35 4.28 -7.82
N ALA A 62 7.58 3.97 -8.25
CA ALA A 62 8.75 3.95 -7.40
C ALA A 62 9.02 5.33 -6.79
N ASP A 63 8.98 6.40 -7.60
CA ASP A 63 9.15 7.80 -7.15
C ASP A 63 8.13 8.18 -6.07
N ALA A 64 6.88 7.75 -6.21
CA ALA A 64 5.85 7.98 -5.20
C ALA A 64 6.19 7.29 -3.87
N VAL A 65 6.66 6.04 -3.89
CA VAL A 65 7.08 5.33 -2.67
C VAL A 65 8.32 5.99 -2.07
N GLN A 66 9.29 6.38 -2.90
CA GLN A 66 10.51 7.06 -2.48
C GLN A 66 10.19 8.38 -1.77
N HIS A 67 9.27 9.18 -2.31
CA HIS A 67 8.83 10.41 -1.68
C HIS A 67 8.33 10.21 -0.23
N TYR A 68 7.58 9.13 0.02
CA TYR A 68 7.11 8.81 1.38
C TYR A 68 8.22 8.33 2.31
N ILE A 69 9.21 7.59 1.77
CA ILE A 69 10.40 7.20 2.53
C ILE A 69 11.20 8.45 2.94
N GLU A 70 11.45 9.36 2.00
CA GLU A 70 12.28 10.55 2.21
C GLU A 70 11.59 11.62 3.08
N SER A 71 10.29 11.83 2.88
CA SER A 71 9.52 12.81 3.66
C SER A 71 9.18 12.33 5.08
N GLY A 72 9.27 11.02 5.34
CA GLY A 72 8.78 10.41 6.58
C GLY A 72 7.27 10.51 6.78
N THR A 73 6.53 10.91 5.74
CA THR A 73 5.06 10.98 5.74
C THR A 73 4.47 9.70 5.16
N MET A 74 3.24 9.35 5.52
CA MET A 74 2.56 8.17 4.99
C MET A 74 1.30 8.56 4.22
N PRO A 75 0.97 7.88 3.12
CA PRO A 75 -0.31 8.08 2.47
C PRO A 75 -1.44 7.68 3.42
N ALA A 76 -2.43 8.56 3.56
CA ALA A 76 -3.62 8.26 4.34
C ALA A 76 -4.58 7.41 3.50
N VAL A 77 -5.06 6.29 4.05
CA VAL A 77 -6.23 5.60 3.50
C VAL A 77 -7.38 6.60 3.61
N LYS A 78 -7.94 7.05 2.48
CA LYS A 78 -9.27 7.67 2.52
C LYS A 78 -10.20 6.62 3.11
N ALA A 79 -10.74 6.90 4.29
CA ALA A 79 -11.77 6.06 4.88
C ALA A 79 -12.97 6.06 3.94
N THR A 80 -13.00 5.14 2.99
CA THR A 80 -14.23 4.79 2.29
C THR A 80 -15.14 4.23 3.37
N PRO A 81 -16.30 4.84 3.65
CA PRO A 81 -17.23 4.29 4.62
C PRO A 81 -17.65 2.92 4.08
N LYS A 82 -17.09 1.86 4.67
CA LYS A 82 -17.43 0.48 4.37
C LYS A 82 -18.95 0.38 4.53
N PRO A 83 -19.75 0.11 3.48
CA PRO A 83 -21.17 -0.03 3.67
C PRO A 83 -21.36 -1.19 4.64
N ALA A 84 -21.89 -0.88 5.81
CA ALA A 84 -22.26 -1.88 6.79
C ALA A 84 -23.16 -2.86 6.05
N ARG A 85 -22.69 -4.11 5.86
CA ARG A 85 -23.54 -5.21 5.41
C ARG A 85 -24.68 -5.28 6.41
N ARG A 86 -25.81 -4.65 6.08
CA ARG A 86 -27.09 -4.82 6.75
C ARG A 86 -27.39 -6.30 6.59
N ARG A 87 -27.08 -7.10 7.61
CA ARG A 87 -27.59 -8.46 7.69
C ARG A 87 -29.10 -8.30 7.71
N ASP A 88 -29.74 -8.78 6.66
CA ASP A 88 -31.17 -9.01 6.60
C ASP A 88 -31.60 -9.73 7.88
N ALA A 89 -32.23 -8.97 8.78
CA ALA A 89 -33.06 -9.56 9.83
C ALA A 89 -34.41 -9.82 9.18
N ARG A 90 -34.57 -11.04 8.63
CA ARG A 90 -35.89 -11.65 8.46
C ARG A 90 -36.49 -11.84 9.85
N ILE A 91 -37.54 -11.09 10.16
CA ILE A 91 -38.71 -11.55 10.94
C ILE A 91 -39.93 -10.87 10.31
#